data_AF-W2ETE9-F1
#
_entry.id   AF-W2ETE9-F1
#
_cell.length_a   1.000
_cell.length_b   1.000
_cell.length_c   1.000
_cell.angle_alpha   90.00
_cell.angle_beta   90.00
_cell.angle_gamma   90.00
#
_symmetry.space_group_name_H-M   'P 1'
#
loop_
_entity.id
_entity.type
_entity.pdbx_description
1 polymer ?
#
loop_
_entity_poly.entity_id
_entity_poly.type
_entity_poly.pdbx_seq_one_letter_code
_entity_poly.pdbx_strand_id
1 'polypeptide(L)' 'MRVLAWTCDCLAMVYELCQAGGQGFIRRTLQNEDAPEIRETHRWPLAQAREIWAALLTGMAR' A
#
# COMPACT_ATOMS: atom_id res chain seq x y z
N MET A 1 -12.61 0.15 -6.34
CA MET A 1 -11.20 0.07 -5.90
C MET A 1 -10.82 -1.39 -5.81
N ARG A 2 -9.62 -1.78 -6.26
CA ARG A 2 -9.16 -3.19 -6.24
C ARG A 2 -7.81 -3.27 -5.53
N VAL A 3 -7.64 -4.24 -4.63
CA VAL A 3 -6.34 -4.60 -4.06
C VAL A 3 -5.64 -5.59 -5.00
N LEU A 4 -4.39 -5.30 -5.36
CA LEU A 4 -3.60 -6.10 -6.29
C LEU A 4 -2.57 -6.98 -5.59
N ALA A 5 -2.03 -6.51 -4.46
CA ALA A 5 -1.07 -7.21 -3.60
C ALA A 5 -1.13 -6.64 -2.19
N TRP A 6 -0.71 -7.41 -1.19
CA TRP A 6 -0.61 -6.98 0.20
C TRP A 6 0.57 -7.66 0.90
N THR A 7 1.12 -7.00 1.92
CA THR A 7 2.05 -7.65 2.86
C THR A 7 1.26 -8.53 3.82
N CYS A 8 1.88 -9.56 4.39
CA CYS A 8 1.22 -10.37 5.43
C CYS A 8 0.68 -9.50 6.57
N ASP A 9 -0.39 -9.96 7.21
CA ASP A 9 -1.01 -9.37 8.39
C ASP A 9 -0.43 -9.92 9.70
N CYS A 10 0.72 -10.62 9.63
CA CYS A 10 1.42 -11.14 10.80
C CYS A 10 1.96 -10.04 11.73
N LEU A 11 2.04 -8.80 11.23
CA LEU A 11 2.43 -7.61 11.99
C LEU A 11 1.27 -6.62 12.00
N ALA A 12 1.27 -5.72 12.98
CA ALA A 12 0.25 -4.67 13.09
C ALA A 12 0.21 -3.73 11.87
N MET A 13 1.27 -3.65 11.08
CA MET A 13 1.36 -2.79 9.90
C MET A 13 1.21 -3.62 8.62
N VAL A 14 0.18 -3.31 7.85
CA VAL A 14 -0.10 -3.92 6.54
C VAL A 14 0.00 -2.86 5.45
N TYR A 15 0.66 -3.21 4.35
CA TYR A 15 0.68 -2.40 3.14
C TYR A 15 -0.09 -3.11 2.03
N GLU A 16 -0.85 -2.34 1.26
CA GLU A 16 -1.63 -2.82 0.13
C GLU A 16 -1.29 -1.99 -1.11
N LEU A 17 -1.01 -2.66 -2.24
CA LEU A 17 -1.00 -2.03 -3.54
C LEU A 17 -2.44 -2.00 -4.07
N CYS A 18 -2.99 -0.82 -4.22
CA CYS A 18 -4.35 -0.61 -4.69
C CYS A 18 -4.42 0.00 -6.08
N GLN A 19 -5.51 -0.25 -6.80
CA GLN A 19 -5.83 0.32 -8.09
C GLN A 19 -7.24 0.93 -8.11
N ALA A 20 -7.37 2.12 -8.71
CA ALA A 20 -8.64 2.75 -9.02
C ALA A 20 -8.48 3.73 -10.19
N GLY A 21 -9.41 3.70 -11.16
CA GLY A 21 -9.40 4.65 -12.28
C GLY A 21 -8.14 4.60 -13.15
N GLY A 22 -7.55 3.41 -13.35
CA GLY A 22 -6.29 3.25 -14.09
C GLY A 22 -5.02 3.66 -13.33
N GLN A 23 -5.16 4.27 -12.15
CA GLN A 23 -4.07 4.67 -11.29
C GLN A 23 -3.84 3.68 -10.16
N GLY A 24 -2.61 3.66 -9.62
CA GLY A 24 -2.24 2.89 -8.44
C GLY A 24 -1.73 3.77 -7.30
N PHE A 25 -1.84 3.25 -6.08
CA PHE A 25 -1.35 3.89 -4.85
C PHE A 25 -1.10 2.83 -3.77
N ILE A 26 -0.34 3.19 -2.75
CA ILE A 26 -0.10 2.34 -1.58
C ILE A 26 -1.01 2.80 -0.44
N ARG A 27 -1.72 1.86 0.17
CA ARG A 27 -2.39 2.05 1.45
C ARG A 27 -1.56 1.40 2.55
N ARG A 28 -1.32 2.13 3.63
CA ARG A 28 -0.78 1.61 4.89
C ARG A 28 -1.90 1.58 5.92
N THR A 29 -2.11 0.41 6.51
CA THR A 29 -3.04 0.21 7.63
C THR A 29 -2.22 -0.18 8.85
N LEU A 30 -2.28 0.63 9.91
CA LEU A 30 -1.76 0.29 11.22
C LEU A 30 -2.93 -0.17 12.09
N GLN A 31 -2.93 -1.43 12.50
CA GLN A 31 -3.91 -2.00 13.41
C GLN A 31 -3.65 -1.45 14.82
N ASN A 32 -4.60 -0.68 15.35
CA ASN A 32 -4.60 -0.20 16.75
C ASN A 32 -5.85 -0.73 17.45
N GLU A 33 -5.82 -0.76 18.80
CA GLU A 33 -6.92 -1.32 19.62
C GLU A 33 -8.25 -0.58 19.43
N ASP A 34 -8.23 0.75 19.25
CA ASP A 34 -9.45 1.55 19.09
C ASP A 34 -9.98 1.51 17.65
N ALA A 35 -9.12 1.82 16.68
CA ALA A 35 -9.45 1.86 15.26
C ALA A 35 -8.17 1.81 14.40
N PRO A 36 -8.23 1.18 13.22
CA PRO A 36 -7.09 1.16 12.31
C PRO A 36 -6.75 2.56 11.79
N GLU A 37 -5.47 2.96 11.87
CA GLU A 37 -4.99 4.17 11.20
C GLU A 37 -4.68 3.83 9.74
N ILE A 38 -5.39 4.48 8.81
CA ILE A 38 -5.21 4.31 7.38
C ILE A 38 -4.53 5.54 6.79
N ARG A 39 -3.45 5.34 6.05
CA ARG A 39 -2.82 6.38 5.22
C ARG A 39 -2.66 5.90 3.79
N GLU A 40 -2.90 6.79 2.85
CA GLU A 40 -2.73 6.53 1.42
C GLU A 40 -1.67 7.47 0.85
N THR A 41 -0.87 6.96 -0.09
CA THR A 41 0.01 7.80 -0.90
C THR A 41 -0.81 8.60 -1.91
N HIS A 42 -0.17 9.54 -2.59
CA HIS A 42 -0.73 10.06 -3.84
C HIS A 42 -0.81 8.95 -4.90
N ARG A 43 -1.54 9.26 -5.98
CA ARG A 43 -1.82 8.32 -7.08
C ARG A 43 -0.81 8.48 -8.21
N TRP A 44 -0.42 7.35 -8.77
CA TRP A 44 0.48 7.27 -9.94
C TRP A 44 -0.18 6.50 -11.08
N PRO A 45 0.38 6.57 -12.32
CA PRO A 45 0.18 5.51 -13.29
C PRO A 45 0.48 4.14 -12.66
N LEU A 46 -0.32 3.12 -12.99
CA LEU A 46 -0.21 1.80 -12.35
C LEU A 46 1.20 1.18 -12.44
N ALA A 47 1.92 1.41 -13.55
CA ALA A 47 3.29 0.94 -13.72
C ALA A 47 4.22 1.47 -12.63
N GLN A 48 4.20 2.80 -12.40
CA GLN A 48 4.99 3.43 -11.36
C GLN A 48 4.56 2.98 -9.96
N ALA A 49 3.26 2.79 -9.71
CA ALA A 49 2.80 2.25 -8.41
C ALA A 49 3.36 0.85 -8.12
N ARG A 50 3.56 0.01 -9.14
CA ARG A 50 4.21 -1.31 -9.00
C ARG A 50 5.70 -1.20 -8.69
N GLU A 51 6.39 -0.21 -9.25
CA GLU A 51 7.80 0.06 -8.94
C GLU A 51 7.95 0.52 -7.48
N ILE A 52 7.10 1.43 -7.02
CA ILE A 52 7.06 1.87 -5.62
C ILE A 52 6.74 0.70 -4.68
N TRP A 53 5.79 -0.17 -5.06
CA TRP A 53 5.50 -1.39 -4.32
C TRP A 53 6.75 -2.28 -4.17
N ALA A 54 7.46 -2.54 -5.27
CA ALA A 54 8.70 -3.33 -5.22
C ALA A 54 9.79 -2.68 -4.35
N ALA A 55 9.94 -1.36 -4.43
CA ALA A 55 10.86 -0.60 -3.58
C ALA A 55 10.46 -0.70 -2.09
N LEU A 56 9.17 -0.66 -1.77
CA LEU A 56 8.68 -0.82 -0.40
C LEU A 56 8.99 -2.19 0.16
N LEU A 57 8.74 -3.26 -0.60
CA LEU A 57 9.03 -4.64 -0.17
C LEU A 57 10.53 -4.91 0.05
N THR A 58 11.39 -4.12 -0.58
CA THR A 58 12.84 -4.25 -0.50
C THR A 58 13.49 -3.25 0.45
N GLY A 59 12.69 -2.43 1.15
CA GLY A 59 13.21 -1.40 2.07
C GLY A 59 13.89 -0.22 1.36
N MET A 60 13.69 -0.05 0.06
CA MET A 60 14.24 1.04 -0.75
C MET A 60 13.28 2.24 -0.84
N ALA A 61 12.02 2.10 -0.43
CA ALA A 61 11.11 3.24 -0.24
C ALA A 61 11.43 3.98 1.07
N ARG A 62 11.31 5.31 1.06
CA ARG A 62 11.50 6.19 2.23
C ARG A 62 10.24 6.97 2.53
#